data_AF-A0A534HQS7-F1
#
_entry.id   AF-A0A534HQS7-F1
#
_cell.length_a   1.000
_cell.length_b   1.000
_cell.length_c   1.000
_cell.angle_alpha   90.00
_cell.angle_beta   90.00
_cell.angle_gamma   90.00
#
_symmetry.space_group_name_H-M   'P 1'
#
loop_
_entity.id
_entity.type
_entity.pdbx_description
1 polymer ?
#
loop_
_entity_poly.entity_id
_entity_poly.type
_entity_poly.pdbx_seq_one_letter_code
_entity_poly.pdbx_strand_id
1 'polypeptide(L)'
;MIPPNAAPPKTIVIAYPGAEEKIRKQYVYQTYLTPEEHDRMNLVPGNRLVVKFKDEVVGEGQAILVEKTVLEKLSQYDAMSAGYETVEAQKKHLLATVLAGVRKTEKAEFWKVLFRWL
;
A
#
# COMPACT_ATOMS: atom_id res chain seq x y z
N MET A 1 13.93 -15.72 -19.31
CA MET A 1 13.18 -16.91 -18.86
C MET A 1 12.67 -16.64 -17.45
N ILE A 2 11.36 -16.67 -17.23
CA ILE A 2 10.79 -16.66 -15.87
C ILE A 2 10.99 -18.08 -15.32
N PRO A 3 11.64 -18.27 -14.15
CA PRO A 3 11.74 -19.59 -13.55
C PRO A 3 10.34 -20.20 -13.42
N PRO A 4 10.12 -21.47 -13.76
CA PRO A 4 8.80 -22.11 -13.73
C PRO A 4 8.10 -22.08 -12.35
N ASN A 5 8.81 -21.71 -11.28
CA ASN A 5 8.30 -21.57 -9.92
C ASN A 5 8.12 -20.11 -9.45
N ALA A 6 8.28 -19.11 -10.32
CA ALA A 6 8.06 -17.72 -9.91
C ALA A 6 6.56 -17.49 -9.67
N ALA A 7 6.18 -17.26 -8.41
CA ALA A 7 4.81 -16.90 -8.06
C ALA A 7 4.33 -15.70 -8.90
N PRO A 8 3.07 -15.70 -9.36
CA PRO A 8 2.54 -14.58 -10.12
C PRO A 8 2.62 -13.29 -9.28
N PRO A 9 2.85 -12.13 -9.93
CA PRO A 9 2.84 -10.85 -9.22
C PRO A 9 1.55 -10.65 -8.43
N LYS A 10 1.66 -10.13 -7.22
CA LYS A 10 0.52 -9.71 -6.40
C LYS A 10 0.09 -8.31 -6.84
N THR A 11 -1.20 -7.98 -6.73
CA THR A 11 -1.68 -6.65 -7.14
C THR A 11 -1.88 -5.77 -5.93
N ILE A 12 -1.28 -4.58 -5.91
CA ILE A 12 -1.61 -3.53 -4.95
C ILE A 12 -2.32 -2.39 -5.67
N VAL A 13 -3.36 -1.86 -5.05
CA VAL A 13 -4.17 -0.76 -5.61
C VAL A 13 -3.98 0.47 -4.74
N ILE A 14 -3.60 1.57 -5.37
CA ILE A 14 -3.53 2.89 -4.75
C ILE A 14 -4.72 3.68 -5.27
N ALA A 15 -5.62 4.05 -4.37
CA ALA A 15 -6.87 4.73 -4.70
C ALA A 15 -6.88 6.21 -4.29
N TYR A 16 -5.87 6.69 -3.56
CA TYR A 16 -5.82 8.06 -3.08
C TYR A 16 -5.65 9.05 -4.25
N PRO A 17 -6.62 9.93 -4.56
CA PRO A 17 -6.56 10.77 -5.75
C PRO A 17 -5.37 11.74 -5.77
N GLY A 18 -4.98 12.29 -4.61
CA GLY A 18 -3.85 13.21 -4.50
C GLY A 18 -2.48 12.58 -4.81
N ALA A 19 -2.40 11.25 -4.82
CA ALA A 19 -1.17 10.54 -5.19
C ALA A 19 -1.01 10.32 -6.72
N GLU A 20 -2.00 10.66 -7.56
CA GLU A 20 -1.99 10.31 -8.99
C GLU A 20 -0.74 10.80 -9.74
N GLU A 21 -0.38 12.07 -9.58
CA GLU A 21 0.80 12.60 -10.26
C GLU A 21 2.09 11.91 -9.79
N LYS A 22 2.21 11.68 -8.47
CA LYS A 22 3.38 11.06 -7.85
C LYS A 22 3.51 9.60 -8.23
N ILE A 23 2.41 8.85 -8.28
CA ILE A 23 2.45 7.42 -8.63
C ILE A 23 2.81 7.23 -10.11
N ARG A 24 2.29 8.08 -11.00
CA ARG A 24 2.64 8.06 -12.44
C ARG A 24 4.12 8.41 -12.68
N LYS A 25 4.70 9.24 -11.80
CA LYS A 25 6.15 9.54 -11.77
C LYS A 25 6.98 8.55 -10.94
N GLN A 26 6.36 7.46 -10.46
CA GLN A 26 7.01 6.44 -9.63
C GLN A 26 7.68 6.98 -8.35
N TYR A 27 7.07 8.01 -7.74
CA TYR A 27 7.50 8.60 -6.47
C TYR A 27 6.72 8.10 -5.24
N VAL A 28 5.83 7.13 -5.42
CA VAL A 28 5.13 6.45 -4.32
C VAL A 28 5.80 5.12 -4.05
N TYR A 29 6.16 4.87 -2.80
CA TYR A 29 6.90 3.68 -2.36
C TYR A 29 6.16 2.89 -1.28
N GLN A 30 5.03 3.42 -0.80
CA GLN A 30 4.29 2.82 0.30
C GLN A 30 2.80 2.78 0.02
N THR A 31 2.16 1.69 0.44
CA THR A 31 0.69 1.56 0.44
C THR A 31 0.24 0.81 1.68
N TYR A 32 -1.08 0.71 1.85
CA TYR A 32 -1.71 0.10 3.01
C TYR A 32 -2.77 -0.90 2.57
N LEU A 33 -2.92 -1.97 3.33
CA LEU A 33 -3.90 -3.03 3.06
C LEU A 33 -4.71 -3.32 4.31
N THR A 34 -5.97 -3.71 4.09
CA THR A 34 -6.78 -4.37 5.10
C THR A 34 -6.16 -5.72 5.49
N PRO A 35 -6.43 -6.25 6.71
CA PRO A 35 -6.07 -7.62 7.06
C PRO A 35 -6.55 -8.64 6.03
N GLU A 36 -7.77 -8.48 5.52
CA GLU A 36 -8.39 -9.39 4.55
C GLU A 36 -7.69 -9.38 3.19
N GLU A 37 -7.31 -8.19 2.68
CA GLU A 37 -6.55 -8.08 1.44
C GLU A 37 -5.17 -8.71 1.57
N HIS A 38 -4.47 -8.44 2.67
CA HIS A 38 -3.17 -9.01 2.95
C HIS A 38 -3.23 -10.54 3.02
N ASP A 39 -4.15 -11.09 3.80
CA ASP A 39 -4.26 -12.53 4.04
C ASP A 39 -4.67 -13.29 2.77
N ARG A 40 -5.57 -12.70 1.95
CA ARG A 40 -5.93 -13.25 0.64
C ARG A 40 -4.72 -13.32 -0.30
N MET A 41 -3.86 -12.31 -0.28
CA MET A 41 -2.68 -12.27 -1.14
C MET A 41 -1.52 -13.11 -0.59
N ASN A 42 -1.49 -13.34 0.73
CA ASN A 42 -0.34 -13.84 1.48
C ASN A 42 0.93 -13.05 1.09
N LEU A 43 0.83 -11.72 1.17
CA LEU A 43 1.87 -10.81 0.70
C LEU A 43 3.06 -10.83 1.66
N VAL A 44 4.24 -11.14 1.15
CA VAL A 44 5.50 -11.18 1.93
C VAL A 44 6.59 -10.37 1.24
N PRO A 45 7.61 -9.90 1.97
CA PRO A 45 8.81 -9.31 1.37
C PRO A 45 9.38 -10.19 0.25
N GLY A 46 9.82 -9.55 -0.84
CA GLY A 46 10.35 -10.21 -2.03
C GLY A 46 9.30 -10.54 -3.10
N ASN A 47 8.00 -10.53 -2.78
CA ASN A 47 6.96 -10.71 -3.80
C ASN A 47 7.01 -9.59 -4.85
N ARG A 48 6.87 -9.98 -6.13
CA ARG A 48 6.65 -9.03 -7.21
C ARG A 48 5.25 -8.45 -7.12
N LEU A 49 5.14 -7.18 -7.48
CA LEU A 49 3.91 -6.39 -7.40
C LEU A 49 3.55 -5.88 -8.78
N VAL A 50 2.27 -5.96 -9.13
CA VAL A 50 1.65 -5.07 -10.12
C VAL A 50 1.04 -3.92 -9.33
N VAL A 51 1.50 -2.71 -9.63
CA VAL A 51 1.00 -1.49 -8.99
C VAL A 51 -0.08 -0.89 -9.86
N LYS A 52 -1.26 -0.67 -9.28
CA LYS A 52 -2.37 0.00 -9.94
C LYS A 52 -2.70 1.33 -9.29
N PHE A 53 -3.05 2.31 -10.12
CA PHE A 53 -3.82 3.47 -9.68
C PHE A 53 -5.28 3.23 -10.06
N LYS A 54 -6.14 3.02 -9.06
CA LYS A 54 -7.52 2.52 -9.28
C LYS A 54 -7.49 1.24 -10.13
N ASP A 55 -8.02 1.29 -11.35
CA ASP A 55 -8.10 0.13 -12.26
C ASP A 55 -6.93 0.05 -13.25
N GLU A 56 -6.15 1.13 -13.39
CA GLU A 56 -5.06 1.25 -14.37
C GLU A 56 -3.75 0.72 -13.81
N VAL A 57 -3.05 -0.13 -14.58
CA VAL A 57 -1.69 -0.57 -14.24
C VAL A 57 -0.71 0.56 -14.53
N VAL A 58 0.02 0.99 -13.50
CA VAL A 58 1.00 2.07 -13.59
C VAL A 58 2.46 1.58 -13.59
N GLY A 59 2.70 0.34 -13.16
CA GLY A 59 4.03 -0.26 -13.21
C GLY A 59 4.15 -1.55 -12.40
N GLU A 60 5.38 -2.04 -12.33
CA GLU A 60 5.76 -3.18 -11.50
C GLU A 60 6.62 -2.74 -10.32
N GLY A 61 6.60 -3.52 -9.25
CA GLY A 61 7.41 -3.30 -8.08
C GLY A 61 7.79 -4.58 -7.35
N GLN A 62 8.48 -4.44 -6.23
CA GLN A 62 8.79 -5.53 -5.33
C GLN A 62 8.58 -5.10 -3.89
N ALA A 63 7.83 -5.88 -3.13
CA ALA A 63 7.64 -5.66 -1.69
C ALA A 63 8.99 -5.78 -0.97
N ILE A 64 9.31 -4.79 -0.15
CA ILE A 64 10.54 -4.73 0.67
C ILE A 64 10.20 -5.00 2.13
N LEU A 65 9.15 -4.37 2.64
CA LEU A 65 8.68 -4.52 4.01
C LEU A 65 7.17 -4.69 4.00
N VAL A 66 6.68 -5.65 4.77
CA VAL A 66 5.26 -5.90 4.99
C VAL A 66 5.09 -6.08 6.49
N GLU A 67 4.50 -5.08 7.15
CA GLU A 67 4.37 -5.07 8.61
C GLU A 67 2.99 -4.62 9.06
N LYS A 68 2.57 -5.11 10.22
CA LYS A 68 1.36 -4.61 10.89
C LYS A 68 1.65 -3.26 11.55
N THR A 69 0.68 -2.35 11.47
CA THR A 69 0.75 -1.03 12.09
C THR A 69 -0.63 -0.59 12.59
N VAL A 70 -0.65 0.56 13.28
CA VAL A 70 -1.85 1.25 13.77
C VAL A 70 -1.74 2.74 13.42
N LEU A 71 -2.86 3.47 13.42
CA LEU A 71 -2.90 4.88 13.01
C LEU A 71 -1.93 5.78 13.80
N GLU A 72 -1.74 5.49 15.09
CA GLU A 72 -0.85 6.27 15.97
C GLU A 72 0.63 6.15 15.61
N LYS A 73 1.02 5.06 14.93
CA LYS A 73 2.41 4.79 14.53
C LYS A 73 2.77 5.41 13.17
N LEU A 74 1.80 5.99 12.46
CA LEU A 74 2.05 6.62 11.16
C LEU A 74 2.78 7.95 11.33
N SER A 75 3.94 8.04 10.70
CA SER A 75 4.79 9.23 10.69
C SER A 75 4.53 10.12 9.47
N GLN A 76 5.12 11.31 9.48
CA GLN A 76 5.16 12.18 8.30
C GLN A 76 5.87 11.52 7.11
N TYR A 77 6.88 10.68 7.38
CA TYR A 77 7.60 9.97 6.34
C TYR A 77 6.72 8.91 5.66
N ASP A 78 5.83 8.25 6.42
CA ASP A 78 4.84 7.31 5.89
C ASP A 78 3.83 8.01 4.98
N ALA A 79 3.40 9.23 5.34
CA ALA A 79 2.52 10.05 4.51
C ALA A 79 3.19 10.41 3.17
N MET A 80 4.41 10.94 3.25
CA MET A 80 5.19 11.34 2.08
C MET A 80 5.46 10.16 1.14
N SER A 81 5.93 9.03 1.69
CA SER A 81 6.27 7.83 0.93
C SER A 81 5.06 7.18 0.27
N ALA A 82 3.87 7.34 0.86
CA ALA A 82 2.62 6.87 0.29
C ALA A 82 1.92 7.89 -0.63
N GLY A 83 2.56 9.03 -0.89
CA GLY A 83 2.08 10.04 -1.85
C GLY A 83 1.10 11.07 -1.28
N TYR A 84 0.79 11.03 0.02
CA TYR A 84 -0.08 12.02 0.66
C TYR A 84 0.61 13.38 0.80
N GLU A 85 -0.21 14.44 0.88
CA GLU A 85 0.24 15.81 1.12
C GLU A 85 0.50 16.05 2.61
N THR A 86 -0.34 15.48 3.48
CA THR A 86 -0.20 15.59 4.93
C THR A 86 -0.56 14.29 5.65
N VAL A 87 -0.17 14.19 6.93
CA VAL A 87 -0.53 13.05 7.79
C VAL A 87 -2.04 12.99 8.03
N GLU A 88 -2.71 14.14 8.10
CA GLU A 88 -4.16 14.23 8.26
C GLU A 88 -4.89 13.69 7.03
N ALA A 89 -4.41 14.02 5.82
CA ALA A 89 -4.96 13.51 4.57
C ALA A 89 -4.82 11.98 4.50
N GLN A 90 -3.66 11.47 4.88
CA GLN A 90 -3.39 10.03 5.00
C GLN A 90 -4.37 9.37 5.98
N LYS A 91 -4.45 9.85 7.23
CA LYS A 91 -5.33 9.27 8.26
C LYS A 91 -6.79 9.28 7.81
N LYS A 92 -7.27 10.40 7.26
CA LYS A 92 -8.64 10.52 6.75
C LYS A 92 -8.92 9.51 5.63
N HIS A 93 -8.00 9.34 4.70
CA HIS A 93 -8.16 8.38 3.61
C HIS A 93 -8.15 6.93 4.11
N LEU A 94 -7.25 6.57 5.04
CA LEU A 94 -7.21 5.23 5.62
C LEU A 94 -8.47 4.90 6.42
N LEU A 95 -9.02 5.86 7.18
CA LEU A 95 -10.28 5.70 7.89
C LEU A 95 -11.46 5.44 6.93
N ALA A 96 -11.45 6.08 5.76
CA ALA A 96 -12.50 5.92 4.76
C ALA A 96 -12.36 4.66 3.89
N THR A 97 -11.20 3.99 3.92
CA THR A 97 -10.87 2.87 3.02
C THR A 97 -10.42 1.63 3.80
N VAL A 98 -9.15 1.59 4.20
CA VAL A 98 -8.51 0.46 4.88
C VAL A 98 -9.14 0.13 6.23
N LEU A 99 -9.69 1.12 6.93
CA LEU A 99 -10.34 0.93 8.22
C LEU A 99 -11.86 1.15 8.14
N ALA A 100 -12.42 1.15 6.93
CA ALA A 100 -13.86 1.32 6.74
C ALA A 100 -14.64 0.22 7.47
N GLY A 101 -15.64 0.61 8.26
CA GLY A 101 -16.47 -0.32 9.04
C GLY A 101 -15.85 -0.81 10.36
N VAL A 102 -14.63 -0.42 10.70
CA VAL A 102 -14.01 -0.75 11.99
C VAL A 102 -14.57 0.13 13.11
N ARG A 103 -15.08 -0.48 14.18
CA ARG A 103 -15.72 0.26 15.30
C ARG A 103 -14.75 1.00 16.22
N LYS A 104 -13.52 0.52 16.38
CA LYS A 104 -12.47 1.10 17.26
C LYS A 104 -11.20 1.29 16.45
N THR A 105 -11.15 2.38 15.70
CA THR A 105 -10.08 2.63 14.72
C THR A 105 -8.74 2.96 15.37
N GLU A 106 -8.70 3.37 16.64
CA GLU A 106 -7.43 3.77 17.28
C GLU A 106 -6.49 2.59 17.48
N LYS A 107 -7.04 1.41 17.74
CA LYS A 107 -6.29 0.16 17.97
C LYS A 107 -6.40 -0.85 16.83
N ALA A 108 -7.01 -0.44 15.72
CA ALA A 108 -7.21 -1.30 14.57
C ALA A 108 -5.87 -1.54 13.87
N GLU A 109 -5.47 -2.81 13.77
CA GLU A 109 -4.30 -3.20 13.00
C GLU A 109 -4.62 -3.23 11.51
N PHE A 110 -3.69 -2.74 10.72
CA PHE A 110 -3.69 -2.87 9.26
C PHE A 110 -2.26 -3.06 8.77
N TRP A 111 -2.08 -3.34 7.49
CA TRP A 111 -0.77 -3.65 6.93
C TRP A 111 -0.18 -2.46 6.21
N LYS A 112 1.08 -2.18 6.51
CA LYS A 112 1.93 -1.23 5.80
C LYS A 112 2.85 -2.00 4.86
N VAL A 113 2.86 -1.60 3.59
CA VAL A 113 3.65 -2.24 2.54
C VAL A 113 4.60 -1.21 1.96
N LEU A 114 5.90 -1.37 2.21
CA LEU A 114 6.96 -0.64 1.53
C LEU A 114 7.41 -1.45 0.32
N PHE A 115 7.59 -0.79 -0.83
CA PHE A 115 8.04 -1.42 -2.05
C PHE A 115 9.01 -0.51 -2.81
N ARG A 116 9.77 -1.11 -3.73
CA ARG A 116 10.51 -0.40 -4.78
C ARG A 116 9.90 -0.64 -6.14
N TRP A 117 10.05 0.32 -7.03
CA TRP A 117 9.77 0.16 -8.46
C TRP A 117 10.79 -0.76 -9.13
N LEU A 118 10.38 -1.44 -10.20
CA LEU A 118 11.21 -2.30 -11.05
C LEU A 118 11.28 -1.78 -12.48
#